data_AF-A0A432S6W9-F1
#
_entry.id   AF-A0A432S6W9-F1
#
_cell.length_a   1.000
_cell.length_b   1.000
_cell.length_c   1.000
_cell.angle_alpha   90.00
_cell.angle_beta   90.00
_cell.angle_gamma   90.00
#
_symmetry.space_group_name_H-M   'P 1'
#
loop_
_entity.id
_entity.type
_entity.pdbx_description
1 polymer ?
#
loop_
_entity_poly.entity_id
_entity_poly.type
_entity_poly.pdbx_seq_one_letter_code
_entity_poly.pdbx_strand_id
1 'polypeptide(L)'
;MIGALGHIKNIIKLQILFLVIFINTTSASEIKILKFVCSEDVVNRQPVNVSNVFKTDIDKIYCFTKVKADKTPTYIYHVWYKNDKKVFEVKLNIRYSTYRTWSFKRISNNDVGNWRVELLDENKSKIAEVKFKVVKGENDITLNINETNTEKDNEKLEKKDLTIKSNFNVNIKNNTVKDIDNSDKENKLKINQLNINSENLKKDNKDFISKNFYLLLLIAFYVIFFPSVYLIYKKFQS
;
A
#
# COMPACT_ATOMS: atom_id res chain seq x y z
N MET A 1 56.70 0.02 35.64
CA MET A 1 55.45 0.79 35.39
C MET A 1 54.94 0.75 33.94
N ILE A 2 55.75 0.36 32.94
CA ILE A 2 55.37 0.41 31.51
C ILE A 2 54.48 -0.77 31.06
N GLY A 3 54.62 -1.96 31.66
CA GLY A 3 53.85 -3.16 31.27
C GLY A 3 52.33 -3.05 31.51
N ALA A 4 51.90 -2.37 32.59
CA ALA A 4 50.49 -2.28 32.96
C ALA A 4 49.65 -1.40 32.01
N LEU A 5 50.27 -0.46 31.29
CA LEU A 5 49.57 0.42 30.34
C LEU A 5 49.20 -0.31 29.03
N GLY A 6 50.03 -1.27 28.59
CA GLY A 6 49.78 -2.05 27.38
C GLY A 6 48.57 -2.98 27.51
N HIS A 7 48.38 -3.59 28.68
CA HIS A 7 47.24 -4.45 28.95
C HIS A 7 45.90 -3.69 28.93
N ILE A 8 45.87 -2.44 29.41
CA ILE A 8 44.66 -1.61 29.43
C ILE A 8 44.21 -1.24 28.00
N LYS A 9 45.15 -0.91 27.11
CA LYS A 9 44.83 -0.64 25.68
C LYS A 9 44.20 -1.84 25.00
N ASN A 10 44.69 -3.05 25.27
CA ASN A 10 44.15 -4.28 24.68
C ASN A 10 42.76 -4.63 25.23
N ILE A 11 42.50 -4.38 26.52
CA ILE A 11 41.18 -4.58 27.14
C ILE A 11 40.15 -3.61 26.54
N ILE A 12 40.51 -2.33 26.36
CA ILE A 12 39.64 -1.34 25.71
C ILE A 12 39.38 -1.71 24.25
N LYS A 13 40.40 -2.16 23.50
CA LYS A 13 40.25 -2.64 22.12
C LYS A 13 39.31 -3.86 22.03
N LEU A 14 39.39 -4.78 22.98
CA LEU A 14 38.55 -5.98 23.04
C LEU A 14 37.10 -5.64 23.41
N GLN A 15 36.88 -4.65 24.28
CA GLN A 15 35.55 -4.13 24.61
C GLN A 15 34.90 -3.40 23.42
N ILE A 16 35.68 -2.60 22.68
CA ILE A 16 35.21 -1.95 21.44
C ILE A 16 34.87 -3.02 20.37
N LEU A 17 35.67 -4.08 20.26
CA LEU A 17 35.40 -5.19 19.34
C LEU A 17 34.14 -5.97 19.71
N PHE A 18 33.86 -6.17 21.00
CA PHE A 18 32.63 -6.82 21.48
C PHE A 18 31.39 -5.96 21.25
N LEU A 19 31.50 -4.62 21.36
CA LEU A 19 30.41 -3.68 21.09
C LEU A 19 29.98 -3.70 19.62
N VAL A 20 30.90 -3.91 18.68
CA VAL A 20 30.62 -3.98 17.23
C VAL A 20 29.87 -5.27 16.83
N ILE A 21 30.02 -6.36 17.60
CA ILE A 21 29.39 -7.65 17.31
C ILE A 21 27.91 -7.68 17.73
N PHE A 22 27.53 -6.95 18.79
CA PHE A 22 26.15 -6.95 19.30
C PHE A 22 25.15 -6.09 18.51
N ILE A 23 25.59 -5.28 17.55
CA ILE A 23 24.71 -4.34 16.83
C ILE A 23 23.95 -5.00 15.65
N ASN A 24 24.23 -6.27 15.32
CA ASN A 24 23.86 -6.82 14.01
C ASN A 24 22.88 -8.01 14.05
N THR A 25 22.00 -8.11 15.05
CA THR A 25 20.92 -9.11 15.02
C THR A 25 19.55 -8.45 14.90
N THR A 26 19.28 -7.85 13.74
CA THR A 26 17.90 -7.53 13.34
C THR A 26 17.27 -8.80 12.79
N SER A 27 16.37 -9.44 13.55
CA SER A 27 15.52 -10.50 13.02
C SER A 27 14.50 -9.89 12.06
N ALA A 28 14.79 -9.98 10.76
CA ALA A 28 13.88 -9.60 9.68
C ALA A 28 12.54 -10.34 9.85
N SER A 29 11.43 -9.61 9.68
CA SER A 29 10.09 -10.19 9.64
C SER A 29 9.91 -10.92 8.31
N GLU A 30 9.62 -12.22 8.33
CA GLU A 30 9.36 -12.99 7.12
C GLU A 30 7.88 -12.90 6.72
N ILE A 31 7.63 -12.58 5.45
CA ILE A 31 6.29 -12.55 4.84
C ILE A 31 6.25 -13.58 3.71
N LYS A 32 5.52 -14.67 3.94
CA LYS A 32 5.27 -15.70 2.92
C LYS A 32 4.07 -15.33 2.06
N ILE A 33 4.25 -15.34 0.75
CA ILE A 33 3.20 -15.04 -0.21
C ILE A 33 2.41 -16.31 -0.50
N LEU A 34 1.09 -16.27 -0.27
CA LEU A 34 0.18 -17.38 -0.54
C LEU A 34 -0.54 -17.23 -1.89
N LYS A 35 -0.81 -15.99 -2.31
CA LYS A 35 -1.37 -15.67 -3.63
C LYS A 35 -1.05 -14.22 -3.96
N PHE A 36 -0.58 -13.93 -5.17
CA PHE A 36 -0.34 -12.58 -5.65
C PHE A 36 -0.68 -12.52 -7.14
N VAL A 37 -1.79 -11.89 -7.49
CA VAL A 37 -2.36 -11.91 -8.85
C VAL A 37 -3.09 -10.61 -9.18
N CYS A 38 -3.16 -10.27 -10.46
CA CYS A 38 -4.04 -9.20 -10.94
C CYS A 38 -5.36 -9.77 -11.47
N SER A 39 -6.45 -9.03 -11.28
CA SER A 39 -7.79 -9.47 -11.63
C SER A 39 -8.71 -8.29 -12.00
N GLU A 40 -9.79 -8.57 -12.72
CA GLU A 40 -10.78 -7.54 -13.10
C GLU A 40 -11.62 -7.09 -11.90
N ASP A 41 -11.86 -7.98 -10.94
CA ASP A 41 -12.61 -7.64 -9.73
C ASP A 41 -12.14 -8.43 -8.50
N VAL A 42 -12.62 -8.03 -7.32
CA VAL A 42 -12.48 -8.74 -6.05
C VAL A 42 -13.84 -8.89 -5.38
N VAL A 43 -14.46 -10.06 -5.54
CA VAL A 43 -15.77 -10.39 -4.97
C VAL A 43 -15.59 -11.34 -3.78
N ASN A 44 -16.29 -11.11 -2.68
CA ASN A 44 -16.18 -11.94 -1.46
C ASN A 44 -14.73 -12.12 -0.98
N ARG A 45 -13.91 -11.07 -1.13
CA ARG A 45 -12.47 -11.04 -0.80
C ARG A 45 -11.64 -12.08 -1.58
N GLN A 46 -12.06 -12.42 -2.80
CA GLN A 46 -11.35 -13.29 -3.72
C GLN A 46 -11.22 -12.63 -5.09
N PRO A 47 -10.09 -12.76 -5.78
CA PRO A 47 -9.93 -12.21 -7.11
C PRO A 47 -10.79 -12.98 -8.12
N VAL A 48 -11.49 -12.24 -8.98
CA VAL A 48 -12.37 -12.76 -10.06
C VAL A 48 -11.82 -12.31 -11.40
N ASN A 49 -11.83 -13.20 -12.40
CA ASN A 49 -11.23 -12.99 -13.72
C ASN A 49 -9.75 -12.61 -13.62
N VAL A 50 -8.95 -13.52 -13.05
CA VAL A 50 -7.49 -13.36 -12.98
C VAL A 50 -6.93 -13.46 -14.40
N SER A 51 -6.16 -12.45 -14.80
CA SER A 51 -5.56 -12.37 -16.12
C SER A 51 -4.21 -11.65 -16.09
N ASN A 52 -3.42 -11.85 -17.13
CA ASN A 52 -2.22 -11.06 -17.43
C ASN A 52 -2.44 -10.10 -18.61
N VAL A 53 -3.64 -10.06 -19.19
CA VAL A 53 -4.06 -9.12 -20.23
C VAL A 53 -5.44 -8.56 -19.86
N PHE A 54 -5.55 -7.24 -19.84
CA PHE A 54 -6.78 -6.52 -19.52
C PHE A 54 -7.10 -5.54 -20.64
N LYS A 55 -8.38 -5.42 -20.99
CA LYS A 55 -8.87 -4.42 -21.94
C LYS A 55 -9.17 -3.10 -21.21
N THR A 56 -9.29 -1.98 -21.92
CA THR A 56 -9.64 -0.67 -21.35
C THR A 56 -11.15 -0.47 -21.14
N ASP A 57 -11.96 -1.49 -21.43
CA ASP A 57 -13.41 -1.52 -21.22
C ASP A 57 -13.82 -1.74 -19.75
N ILE A 58 -12.90 -2.19 -18.90
CA ILE A 58 -13.10 -2.31 -17.45
C ILE A 58 -12.66 -1.03 -16.71
N ASP A 59 -13.37 -0.69 -15.61
CA ASP A 59 -13.06 0.51 -14.80
C ASP A 59 -11.72 0.37 -14.05
N LYS A 60 -11.43 -0.82 -13.49
CA LYS A 60 -10.29 -1.05 -12.60
C LYS A 60 -9.61 -2.37 -12.86
N ILE A 61 -8.31 -2.39 -12.61
CA ILE A 61 -7.54 -3.62 -12.40
C ILE A 61 -7.15 -3.67 -10.93
N TYR A 62 -7.48 -4.78 -10.28
CA TYR A 62 -7.10 -5.06 -8.91
C TYR A 62 -5.80 -5.86 -8.90
N CYS A 63 -4.94 -5.60 -7.91
CA CYS A 63 -3.83 -6.47 -7.58
C CYS A 63 -4.09 -7.03 -6.19
N PHE A 64 -4.41 -8.32 -6.13
CA PHE A 64 -4.79 -9.05 -4.95
C PHE A 64 -3.60 -9.78 -4.35
N THR A 65 -3.46 -9.68 -3.03
CA THR A 65 -2.42 -10.36 -2.28
C THR A 65 -2.99 -11.06 -1.05
N LYS A 66 -2.68 -12.35 -0.93
CA LYS A 66 -2.84 -13.14 0.29
C LYS A 66 -1.45 -13.50 0.80
N VAL A 67 -1.18 -13.22 2.06
CA VAL A 67 0.10 -13.48 2.72
C VAL A 67 -0.08 -14.23 4.02
N LYS A 68 0.99 -14.87 4.47
CA LYS A 68 1.21 -15.32 5.84
C LYS A 68 2.41 -14.57 6.42
N ALA A 69 2.23 -13.83 7.50
CA ALA A 69 3.28 -13.06 8.17
C ALA A 69 3.56 -13.68 9.55
N ASP A 70 4.84 -13.78 9.90
CA ASP A 70 5.26 -14.35 11.18
C ASP A 70 5.16 -13.34 12.34
N LYS A 71 5.22 -12.05 12.03
CA LYS A 71 5.01 -10.95 12.99
C LYS A 71 3.87 -10.06 12.53
N THR A 72 2.97 -9.72 13.46
CA THR A 72 1.87 -8.77 13.23
C THR A 72 1.67 -7.87 14.46
N PRO A 73 1.25 -6.60 14.28
CA PRO A 73 0.93 -5.95 13.01
C PRO A 73 2.18 -5.59 12.17
N THR A 74 2.07 -5.67 10.85
CA THR A 74 3.08 -5.24 9.88
C THR A 74 2.39 -4.65 8.64
N TYR A 75 3.12 -4.35 7.57
CA TYR A 75 2.58 -3.84 6.32
C TYR A 75 3.45 -4.23 5.12
N ILE A 76 2.82 -4.22 3.95
CA ILE A 76 3.45 -4.43 2.65
C ILE A 76 3.15 -3.24 1.74
N TYR A 77 3.88 -3.12 0.64
CA TYR A 77 3.62 -2.11 -0.38
C TYR A 77 3.29 -2.76 -1.71
N HIS A 78 2.24 -2.27 -2.35
CA HIS A 78 2.07 -2.46 -3.79
C HIS A 78 2.65 -1.26 -4.51
N VAL A 79 3.66 -1.48 -5.35
CA VAL A 79 4.26 -0.43 -6.18
C VAL A 79 3.91 -0.70 -7.64
N TRP A 80 3.16 0.20 -8.25
CA TRP A 80 2.65 0.07 -9.60
C TRP A 80 3.55 0.79 -10.59
N TYR A 81 3.90 0.11 -11.67
CA TYR A 81 4.74 0.64 -12.73
C TYR A 81 4.09 0.45 -14.08
N LYS A 82 4.28 1.44 -14.95
CA LYS A 82 3.89 1.42 -16.36
C LYS A 82 5.13 1.67 -17.18
N ASN A 83 5.46 0.75 -18.10
CA ASN A 83 6.66 0.83 -18.95
C ASN A 83 7.91 1.19 -18.13
N ASP A 84 8.11 0.45 -17.03
CA ASP A 84 9.21 0.59 -16.06
C ASP A 84 9.31 1.92 -15.29
N LYS A 85 8.35 2.82 -15.46
CA LYS A 85 8.22 4.04 -14.65
C LYS A 85 7.25 3.82 -13.50
N LYS A 86 7.68 4.14 -12.27
CA LYS A 86 6.82 4.08 -11.07
C LYS A 86 5.67 5.07 -11.25
N VAL A 87 4.44 4.60 -11.11
CA VAL A 87 3.22 5.42 -11.21
C VAL A 87 2.76 5.82 -9.82
N PHE A 88 2.59 4.85 -8.93
CA PHE A 88 2.19 5.09 -7.55
C PHE A 88 2.53 3.91 -6.65
N GLU A 89 2.41 4.13 -5.34
CA GLU A 89 2.65 3.14 -4.31
C GLU A 89 1.52 3.18 -3.27
N VAL A 90 1.13 2.01 -2.77
CA VAL A 90 0.08 1.89 -1.75
C VAL A 90 0.62 1.06 -0.59
N LYS A 91 0.58 1.64 0.62
CA LYS A 91 0.84 0.92 1.87
C LYS A 91 -0.40 0.12 2.28
N LEU A 92 -0.24 -1.19 2.48
CA LEU A 92 -1.32 -2.10 2.85
C LEU A 92 -0.99 -2.76 4.19
N ASN A 93 -1.81 -2.48 5.20
CA ASN A 93 -1.60 -3.00 6.55
C ASN A 93 -1.99 -4.48 6.65
N ILE A 94 -1.17 -5.26 7.36
CA ILE A 94 -1.39 -6.67 7.68
C ILE A 94 -1.63 -6.77 9.18
N ARG A 95 -2.87 -7.10 9.55
CA ARG A 95 -3.31 -7.11 10.95
C ARG A 95 -3.25 -8.49 11.60
N TYR A 96 -3.26 -9.56 10.81
CA TYR A 96 -3.29 -10.94 11.30
C TYR A 96 -2.31 -11.82 10.53
N SER A 97 -1.89 -12.92 11.17
CA SER A 97 -0.87 -13.83 10.64
C SER A 97 -1.19 -14.34 9.23
N THR A 98 -2.47 -14.56 8.89
CA THR A 98 -2.90 -14.76 7.51
C THR A 98 -3.84 -13.63 7.10
N TYR A 99 -3.51 -12.91 6.03
CA TYR A 99 -4.26 -11.72 5.64
C TYR A 99 -4.47 -11.65 4.13
N ARG A 100 -5.57 -11.01 3.73
CA ARG A 100 -5.91 -10.71 2.34
C ARG A 100 -6.07 -9.20 2.22
N THR A 101 -5.43 -8.63 1.22
CA THR A 101 -5.48 -7.20 0.90
C THR A 101 -5.34 -7.00 -0.60
N TRP A 102 -5.69 -5.82 -1.09
CA TRP A 102 -5.55 -5.48 -2.49
C TRP A 102 -5.42 -3.96 -2.65
N SER A 103 -4.84 -3.57 -3.78
CA SER A 103 -4.91 -2.20 -4.30
C SER A 103 -5.45 -2.26 -5.72
N PHE A 104 -5.82 -1.13 -6.32
CA PHE A 104 -6.29 -1.10 -7.70
C PHE A 104 -5.75 0.11 -8.45
N LYS A 105 -5.78 0.03 -9.79
CA LYS A 105 -5.59 1.14 -10.70
C LYS A 105 -6.84 1.28 -11.57
N ARG A 106 -7.43 2.47 -11.61
CA ARG A 106 -8.44 2.81 -12.64
C ARG A 106 -7.77 2.85 -14.01
N ILE A 107 -8.43 2.31 -15.02
CA ILE A 107 -7.87 2.18 -16.37
C ILE A 107 -8.62 3.07 -17.34
N SER A 108 -7.88 3.60 -18.31
CA SER A 108 -8.35 4.41 -19.42
C SER A 108 -7.53 4.09 -20.67
N ASN A 109 -7.90 4.61 -21.83
CA ASN A 109 -7.10 4.42 -23.06
C ASN A 109 -5.66 4.90 -22.95
N ASN A 110 -5.41 5.89 -22.10
CA ASN A 110 -4.07 6.40 -21.85
C ASN A 110 -3.22 5.44 -21.01
N ASP A 111 -3.81 4.39 -20.44
CA ASP A 111 -3.14 3.38 -19.62
C ASP A 111 -2.69 2.15 -20.41
N VAL A 112 -2.97 2.07 -21.72
CA VAL A 112 -2.45 1.00 -22.59
C VAL A 112 -0.92 0.90 -22.49
N GLY A 113 -0.42 -0.34 -22.37
CA GLY A 113 1.01 -0.61 -22.23
C GLY A 113 1.34 -1.81 -21.34
N ASN A 114 2.62 -1.96 -21.02
CA ASN A 114 3.12 -2.99 -20.12
C ASN A 114 3.08 -2.47 -18.68
N TRP A 115 2.55 -3.28 -17.79
CA TRP A 115 2.42 -2.97 -16.38
C TRP A 115 3.07 -4.03 -15.52
N ARG A 116 3.51 -3.61 -14.34
CA ARG A 116 3.90 -4.52 -13.27
C ARG A 116 3.55 -3.95 -11.92
N VAL A 117 3.26 -4.84 -10.98
CA VAL A 117 3.10 -4.52 -9.56
C VAL A 117 4.19 -5.26 -8.80
N GLU A 118 5.00 -4.51 -8.07
CA GLU A 118 5.94 -5.09 -7.12
C GLU A 118 5.31 -5.13 -5.74
N LEU A 119 5.56 -6.24 -5.05
CA LEU A 119 5.24 -6.42 -3.66
C LEU A 119 6.52 -6.21 -2.85
N LEU A 120 6.53 -5.18 -2.00
CA LEU A 120 7.64 -4.91 -1.09
C LEU A 120 7.23 -5.17 0.36
N ASP A 121 8.19 -5.56 1.19
CA ASP A 121 8.03 -5.66 2.64
C ASP A 121 8.13 -4.30 3.35
N GLU A 122 8.10 -4.31 4.69
CA GLU A 122 8.22 -3.10 5.51
C GLU A 122 9.57 -2.38 5.35
N ASN A 123 10.62 -3.10 4.95
CA ASN A 123 11.97 -2.58 4.70
C ASN A 123 12.17 -2.12 3.25
N LYS A 124 11.10 -2.07 2.45
CA LYS A 124 11.14 -1.75 1.01
C LYS A 124 11.92 -2.77 0.16
N SER A 125 12.17 -3.95 0.70
CA SER A 125 12.78 -5.05 -0.05
C SER A 125 11.73 -5.72 -0.91
N LYS A 126 12.06 -5.94 -2.19
CA LYS A 126 11.17 -6.62 -3.14
C LYS A 126 11.07 -8.09 -2.79
N ILE A 127 9.85 -8.56 -2.52
CA ILE A 127 9.56 -9.96 -2.21
C ILE A 127 8.84 -10.69 -3.36
N ALA A 128 8.12 -9.98 -4.23
CA ALA A 128 7.55 -10.55 -5.47
C ALA A 128 7.20 -9.48 -6.52
N GLU A 129 6.85 -9.94 -7.72
CA GLU A 129 6.23 -9.12 -8.77
C GLU A 129 5.17 -9.88 -9.56
N VAL A 130 4.23 -9.13 -10.12
CA VAL A 130 3.27 -9.59 -11.14
C VAL A 130 3.33 -8.65 -12.32
N LYS A 131 3.39 -9.20 -13.53
CA LYS A 131 3.38 -8.44 -14.79
C LYS A 131 2.08 -8.68 -15.55
N PHE A 132 1.55 -7.64 -16.18
CA PHE A 132 0.37 -7.72 -17.04
C PHE A 132 0.42 -6.67 -18.15
N LYS A 133 -0.46 -6.79 -19.14
CA LYS A 133 -0.58 -5.85 -20.25
C LYS A 133 -1.99 -5.26 -20.28
N VAL A 134 -2.08 -3.97 -20.59
CA VAL A 134 -3.34 -3.30 -20.88
C VAL A 134 -3.40 -3.06 -22.38
N VAL A 135 -4.50 -3.48 -23.00
CA VAL A 135 -4.79 -3.32 -24.44
C VAL A 135 -6.06 -2.50 -24.63
N LYS A 136 -6.20 -1.85 -25.78
CA LYS A 136 -7.40 -1.06 -26.09
C LYS A 136 -8.63 -1.98 -26.18
N GLY A 137 -9.71 -1.61 -25.49
CA GLY A 137 -11.02 -2.25 -25.62
C GLY A 137 -11.76 -1.80 -26.87
N GLU A 138 -12.76 -2.57 -27.31
CA GLU A 138 -13.50 -2.31 -28.56
C GLU A 138 -14.46 -1.12 -28.48
N ASN A 139 -14.71 -0.57 -27.28
CA ASN A 139 -15.69 0.50 -27.05
C ASN A 139 -15.23 1.91 -27.47
N ASP A 140 -14.02 2.04 -28.03
CA ASP A 140 -13.39 3.33 -28.38
C ASP A 140 -13.09 3.47 -29.89
N ILE A 141 -13.88 2.82 -30.73
CA ILE A 141 -13.81 2.93 -32.20
C ILE A 141 -15.11 3.52 -32.75
N THR A 142 -15.45 4.75 -32.36
CA THR A 142 -16.33 5.69 -33.10
C THR A 142 -16.10 7.04 -32.44
N LEU A 143 -15.45 8.02 -33.05
CA LEU A 143 -15.96 8.83 -34.15
C LEU A 143 -14.78 9.26 -35.05
N ASN A 144 -14.61 8.60 -36.19
CA ASN A 144 -13.93 9.20 -37.33
C ASN A 144 -14.95 9.20 -38.47
N ILE A 145 -15.85 10.19 -38.45
CA ILE A 145 -16.62 10.51 -39.64
C ILE A 145 -15.67 11.35 -40.49
N ASN A 146 -15.14 10.73 -41.54
CA ASN A 146 -14.39 11.40 -42.57
C ASN A 146 -15.32 12.41 -43.25
N GLU A 147 -15.08 13.70 -43.05
CA GLU A 147 -15.59 14.73 -43.95
C GLU A 147 -14.84 14.60 -45.28
N THR A 148 -15.45 13.91 -46.24
CA THR A 148 -15.08 14.02 -47.66
C THR A 148 -16.17 14.80 -48.39
N ASN A 149 -15.78 15.98 -48.83
CA ASN A 149 -16.54 16.85 -49.73
C ASN A 149 -16.79 16.19 -51.09
N THR A 150 -18.02 16.30 -51.60
CA THR A 150 -18.42 16.41 -53.02
C THR A 150 -19.88 16.85 -53.00
N GLU A 151 -20.24 18.09 -53.31
CA GLU A 151 -20.33 18.75 -54.64
C GLU A 151 -21.80 18.95 -55.02
N LYS A 152 -22.21 20.22 -54.93
CA LYS A 152 -23.20 21.02 -55.68
C LYS A 152 -24.45 20.41 -56.34
N ASP A 153 -25.52 21.18 -56.12
CA ASP A 153 -26.70 21.48 -56.95
C ASP A 153 -27.80 20.42 -57.06
N ASN A 154 -28.97 20.69 -56.43
CA ASN A 154 -30.23 20.94 -57.14
C ASN A 154 -31.40 21.30 -56.21
N GLU A 155 -32.34 21.99 -56.84
CA GLU A 155 -33.35 22.91 -56.35
C GLU A 155 -34.66 22.22 -55.87
N LYS A 156 -35.17 22.68 -54.71
CA LYS A 156 -36.57 22.92 -54.32
C LYS A 156 -37.69 22.09 -55.02
N LEU A 157 -38.38 21.21 -54.29
CA LEU A 157 -39.78 21.36 -53.81
C LEU A 157 -40.27 20.06 -53.12
N GLU A 158 -41.20 20.24 -52.17
CA GLU A 158 -42.24 19.31 -51.74
C GLU A 158 -42.05 18.54 -50.42
N LYS A 159 -42.92 18.89 -49.47
CA LYS A 159 -43.16 18.27 -48.17
C LYS A 159 -43.75 16.87 -48.37
N LYS A 160 -43.18 15.84 -47.75
CA LYS A 160 -43.93 14.64 -47.36
C LYS A 160 -43.21 13.88 -46.26
N ASP A 161 -43.92 13.72 -45.15
CA ASP A 161 -43.57 12.92 -43.98
C ASP A 161 -43.15 11.49 -44.37
N LEU A 162 -42.09 10.95 -43.75
CA LEU A 162 -41.82 9.51 -43.61
C LEU A 162 -40.82 9.27 -42.44
N THR A 163 -41.41 9.22 -41.25
CA THR A 163 -41.15 8.29 -40.12
C THR A 163 -39.85 7.49 -40.09
N ILE A 164 -38.93 7.82 -39.16
CA ILE A 164 -37.94 6.86 -38.61
C ILE A 164 -38.37 6.50 -37.19
N LYS A 165 -38.81 5.25 -37.02
CA LYS A 165 -38.99 4.61 -35.71
C LYS A 165 -37.62 4.23 -35.16
N SER A 166 -37.19 4.89 -34.09
CA SER A 166 -36.26 4.29 -33.12
C SER A 166 -36.98 4.20 -31.78
N ASN A 167 -37.46 3.01 -31.45
CA ASN A 167 -38.00 2.71 -30.14
C ASN A 167 -36.84 2.69 -29.13
N PHE A 168 -36.72 3.73 -28.30
CA PHE A 168 -35.95 3.67 -27.07
C PHE A 168 -36.86 4.06 -25.91
N ASN A 169 -37.42 3.05 -25.25
CA ASN A 169 -38.21 3.23 -24.03
C ASN A 169 -37.28 3.62 -22.87
N VAL A 170 -37.23 4.91 -22.54
CA VAL A 170 -36.67 5.41 -21.28
C VAL A 170 -37.79 5.42 -20.25
N ASN A 171 -37.82 4.44 -19.35
CA ASN A 171 -38.74 4.40 -18.23
C ASN A 171 -38.13 5.16 -17.04
N ILE A 172 -38.33 6.48 -16.99
CA ILE A 172 -38.05 7.28 -15.79
C ILE A 172 -39.30 7.24 -14.91
N LYS A 173 -39.27 6.41 -13.86
CA LYS A 173 -40.21 6.57 -12.74
C LYS A 173 -39.72 7.71 -11.86
N ASN A 174 -40.33 8.88 -12.05
CA ASN A 174 -40.37 9.93 -11.04
C ASN A 174 -41.27 9.44 -9.89
N ASN A 175 -40.73 9.34 -8.68
CA ASN A 175 -41.52 9.33 -7.45
C ASN A 175 -41.07 10.48 -6.56
N THR A 176 -41.88 11.53 -6.62
CA THR A 176 -42.43 12.34 -5.53
C THR A 176 -41.57 12.54 -4.27
N VAL A 177 -41.14 13.80 -4.12
CA VAL A 177 -40.71 14.46 -2.88
C VAL A 177 -41.70 14.18 -1.74
N LYS A 178 -41.19 13.68 -0.60
CA LYS A 178 -41.59 13.97 0.78
C LYS A 178 -40.56 13.37 1.75
N ASP A 179 -40.26 14.12 2.82
CA ASP A 179 -39.49 13.77 4.03
C ASP A 179 -37.98 14.11 4.04
N ILE A 180 -37.69 15.42 4.12
CA ILE A 180 -36.44 15.98 4.68
C ILE A 180 -36.69 16.17 6.18
N ASP A 181 -36.02 15.40 7.05
CA ASP A 181 -35.61 15.83 8.43
C ASP A 181 -34.93 14.76 9.33
N ASN A 182 -34.31 13.69 8.80
CA ASN A 182 -33.65 12.68 9.67
C ASN A 182 -32.20 12.30 9.30
N SER A 183 -31.54 13.02 8.39
CA SER A 183 -30.14 12.75 7.98
C SER A 183 -29.08 13.37 8.90
N ASP A 184 -29.41 14.46 9.59
CA ASP A 184 -28.39 15.25 10.30
C ASP A 184 -28.04 14.71 11.69
N LYS A 185 -28.93 13.93 12.33
CA LYS A 185 -28.65 13.29 13.62
C LYS A 185 -27.74 12.06 13.49
N GLU A 186 -27.91 11.26 12.45
CA GLU A 186 -27.10 10.05 12.24
C GLU A 186 -25.65 10.39 11.83
N ASN A 187 -25.48 11.44 11.02
CA ASN A 187 -24.16 11.93 10.62
C ASN A 187 -23.40 12.57 11.81
N LYS A 188 -24.09 13.30 12.68
CA LYS A 188 -23.49 13.88 13.90
C LYS A 188 -23.06 12.81 14.91
N LEU A 189 -23.80 11.69 14.99
CA LEU A 189 -23.46 10.54 15.84
C LEU A 189 -22.23 9.78 15.30
N LYS A 190 -22.15 9.58 13.98
CA LYS A 190 -21.00 8.93 13.32
C LYS A 190 -19.72 9.77 13.44
N ILE A 191 -19.81 11.10 13.33
CA ILE A 191 -18.66 12.00 13.46
C ILE A 191 -18.11 12.00 14.90
N ASN A 192 -18.98 12.02 15.92
CA ASN A 192 -18.53 11.96 17.32
C ASN A 192 -17.88 10.61 17.67
N GLN A 193 -18.41 9.49 17.14
CA GLN A 193 -17.81 8.16 17.32
C GLN A 193 -16.44 8.03 16.63
N LEU A 194 -16.25 8.66 15.46
CA LEU A 194 -14.96 8.67 14.75
C LEU A 194 -13.90 9.48 15.50
N ASN A 195 -14.28 10.62 16.09
CA ASN A 195 -13.35 11.47 16.83
C ASN A 195 -12.89 10.80 18.14
N ILE A 196 -13.79 10.16 18.89
CA ILE A 196 -13.45 9.40 20.11
C ILE A 196 -12.48 8.25 19.79
N ASN A 197 -12.68 7.55 18.67
CA ASN A 197 -11.80 6.47 18.25
C ASN A 197 -10.41 6.97 17.81
N SER A 198 -10.34 8.16 17.21
CA SER A 198 -9.08 8.76 16.80
C SER A 198 -8.22 9.24 17.97
N GLU A 199 -8.85 9.77 19.03
CA GLU A 199 -8.15 10.21 20.25
C GLU A 199 -7.60 9.04 21.06
N ASN A 200 -8.33 7.93 21.12
CA ASN A 200 -7.87 6.70 21.78
C ASN A 200 -6.67 6.06 21.06
N LEU A 201 -6.64 6.07 19.71
CA LEU A 201 -5.50 5.58 18.92
C LEU A 201 -4.21 6.41 19.07
N LYS A 202 -4.33 7.68 19.50
CA LYS A 202 -3.19 8.57 19.70
C LYS A 202 -2.59 8.43 21.10
N LYS A 203 -3.38 7.96 22.08
CA LYS A 203 -2.97 7.78 23.47
C LYS A 203 -2.14 6.51 23.67
N ASP A 204 -2.49 5.42 22.99
CA ASP A 204 -1.87 4.11 23.20
C ASP A 204 -0.47 3.96 22.55
N ASN A 205 -0.13 4.81 21.58
CA ASN A 205 1.17 4.75 20.90
C ASN A 205 2.30 5.47 21.66
N LYS A 206 2.00 6.23 22.72
CA LYS A 206 3.02 7.01 23.45
C LYS A 206 3.73 6.23 24.57
N ASP A 207 3.17 5.10 25.00
CA ASP A 207 3.68 4.32 26.15
C ASP A 207 4.42 3.02 25.76
N PHE A 208 4.71 2.81 24.47
CA PHE A 208 5.27 1.53 24.00
C PHE A 208 6.79 1.38 24.13
N ILE A 209 7.52 2.41 24.57
CA ILE A 209 8.91 2.25 25.00
C ILE A 209 8.88 1.78 26.45
N SER A 210 8.67 0.47 26.63
CA SER A 210 8.48 -0.14 27.94
C SER A 210 9.61 0.23 28.91
N LYS A 211 9.26 0.55 30.16
CA LYS A 211 10.23 0.78 31.26
C LYS A 211 11.25 -0.36 31.40
N ASN A 212 10.85 -1.58 31.01
CA ASN A 212 11.69 -2.77 31.01
C ASN A 212 12.84 -2.69 29.98
N PHE A 213 12.66 -1.99 28.86
CA PHE A 213 13.72 -1.76 27.89
C PHE A 213 14.81 -0.81 28.43
N TYR A 214 14.40 0.27 29.11
CA TYR A 214 15.34 1.17 29.78
C TYR A 214 16.09 0.47 30.92
N LEU A 215 15.42 -0.40 31.68
CA LEU A 215 16.05 -1.17 32.76
C LEU A 215 17.14 -2.11 32.23
N LEU A 216 16.89 -2.78 31.10
CA LEU A 216 17.90 -3.62 30.43
C LEU A 216 19.10 -2.81 29.91
N LEU A 217 18.86 -1.63 29.33
CA LEU A 217 19.92 -0.71 28.93
C LEU A 217 20.77 -0.23 30.13
N LEU A 218 20.13 0.05 31.27
CA LEU A 218 20.81 0.52 32.48
C LEU A 218 21.68 -0.59 33.11
N ILE A 219 21.18 -1.84 33.13
CA ILE A 219 21.94 -3.01 33.58
C ILE A 219 23.13 -3.26 32.66
N ALA A 220 22.93 -3.21 31.34
CA ALA A 220 24.02 -3.37 30.37
C ALA A 220 25.09 -2.28 30.53
N PHE A 221 24.67 -1.02 30.71
CA PHE A 221 25.60 0.09 30.97
C PHE A 221 26.39 -0.13 32.26
N TYR A 222 25.73 -0.56 33.35
CA TYR A 222 26.38 -0.80 34.63
C TYR A 222 27.42 -1.92 34.52
N VAL A 223 27.09 -3.06 33.93
CA VAL A 223 28.04 -4.20 33.79
C VAL A 223 29.26 -3.83 32.94
N ILE A 224 29.11 -2.94 31.95
CA ILE A 224 30.21 -2.52 31.07
C ILE A 224 31.08 -1.44 31.73
N PHE A 225 30.47 -0.46 32.40
CA PHE A 225 31.18 0.71 32.93
C PHE A 225 31.68 0.54 34.36
N PHE A 226 30.97 -0.17 35.23
CA PHE A 226 31.38 -0.28 36.64
C PHE A 226 32.71 -0.99 36.87
N PRO A 227 33.02 -2.13 36.22
CA PRO A 227 34.31 -2.79 36.43
C PRO A 227 35.49 -1.92 36.00
N SER A 228 35.30 -1.18 34.90
CA SER A 228 36.31 -0.28 34.32
C SER A 228 36.56 0.94 35.21
N VAL A 229 35.49 1.56 35.72
CA VAL A 229 35.57 2.69 36.66
C VAL A 229 36.15 2.24 38.01
N TYR A 230 35.76 1.07 38.51
CA TYR A 230 36.28 0.50 39.76
C TYR A 230 37.78 0.22 39.70
N LEU A 231 38.29 -0.33 38.58
CA LEU A 231 39.72 -0.58 38.39
C LEU A 231 40.54 0.72 38.27
N ILE A 232 39.98 1.77 37.65
CA ILE A 232 40.62 3.09 37.60
C ILE A 232 40.65 3.74 38.99
N TYR A 233 39.54 3.67 39.75
CA TYR A 233 39.46 4.22 41.09
C TYR A 233 40.43 3.54 42.08
N LYS A 234 40.51 2.21 42.03
CA LYS A 234 41.46 1.44 42.87
C LYS A 234 42.92 1.80 42.61
N LYS A 235 43.27 2.14 41.36
CA LYS A 235 44.64 2.50 40.96
C LYS A 235 45.03 3.93 41.37
N PHE A 236 44.06 4.80 41.65
CA PHE A 236 44.33 6.15 42.19
C PHE A 236 44.53 6.17 43.70
N GLN A 237 44.14 5.09 44.41
CA GLN A 237 44.26 4.94 45.86
C GLN A 237 45.52 4.16 46.30
N SER A 238 46.33 3.67 45.36
CA SER A 238 47.59 2.94 45.61
C SER A 238 48.79 3.69 45.07
#